data_AF-A0A2E0HCA4-F1
#
_entry.id   AF-A0A2E0HCA4-F1
#
_cell.length_a   1.000
_cell.length_b   1.000
_cell.length_c   1.000
_cell.angle_alpha   90.00
_cell.angle_beta   90.00
_cell.angle_gamma   90.00
#
_symmetry.space_group_name_H-M   'P 1'
#
loop_
_entity.id
_entity.type
_entity.pdbx_description
1 polymer ?
#
loop_
_entity_poly.entity_id
_entity_poly.type
_entity_poly.pdbx_seq_one_letter_code
_entity_poly.pdbx_strand_id
1 'polypeptide(L)'
;MKSAHTAQEFNARRPPMKQLIVIVFAGLMALPAWAMPPGDGSRMLQHMERKLDLNEEQKQQIQAIYESKKPQMEAIHQQMQELRAATHAEINKVLTEEQQKKFAAMREKRMQRHEEMGKGHKQRERY
;
A
#
# COMPACT_ATOMS: atom_id res chain seq x y z
N MET A 1 -53.51 18.04 42.07
CA MET A 1 -52.18 17.73 42.66
C MET A 1 -51.13 17.89 41.56
N LYS A 2 -50.17 18.83 41.77
CA LYS A 2 -48.86 19.05 41.10
C LYS A 2 -48.84 19.24 39.56
N SER A 3 -48.75 20.48 39.08
CA SER A 3 -47.52 21.16 38.54
C SER A 3 -47.21 20.74 37.09
N ALA A 4 -47.55 21.51 36.05
CA ALA A 4 -46.94 22.74 35.53
C ALA A 4 -45.63 22.52 34.72
N HIS A 5 -45.58 23.17 33.55
CA HIS A 5 -44.38 23.56 32.77
C HIS A 5 -43.64 22.44 32.02
N THR A 6 -43.09 22.59 30.80
CA THR A 6 -42.99 23.68 29.82
C THR A 6 -42.42 23.06 28.52
N ALA A 7 -42.72 23.73 27.41
CA ALA A 7 -42.11 23.61 26.09
C ALA A 7 -40.65 23.13 26.03
N GLN A 8 -40.31 22.34 25.00
CA GLN A 8 -39.02 22.53 24.34
C GLN A 8 -39.02 22.06 22.88
N GLU A 9 -39.09 23.05 21.99
CA GLU A 9 -38.30 23.17 20.76
C GLU A 9 -38.41 22.05 19.71
N PHE A 10 -39.47 22.15 18.92
CA PHE A 10 -39.46 21.75 17.52
C PHE A 10 -38.56 22.73 16.74
N ASN A 11 -37.23 22.52 16.78
CA ASN A 11 -36.23 22.91 15.77
C ASN A 11 -34.82 22.99 16.40
N ALA A 12 -34.01 21.94 16.24
CA ALA A 12 -32.58 22.03 15.92
C ALA A 12 -31.92 20.66 16.08
N ARG A 13 -31.39 20.14 14.95
CA ARG A 13 -30.22 19.26 14.79
C ARG A 13 -30.46 18.30 13.63
N ARG A 14 -30.39 18.84 12.41
CA ARG A 14 -29.81 18.05 11.31
C ARG A 14 -28.40 17.67 11.79
N PRO A 15 -28.04 16.39 11.93
CA PRO A 15 -26.67 16.05 12.30
C PRO A 15 -25.74 16.60 11.20
N PRO A 16 -24.61 17.23 11.55
CA PRO A 16 -23.68 17.75 10.56
C PRO A 16 -23.15 16.59 9.70
N MET A 17 -23.08 16.81 8.38
CA MET A 17 -22.52 15.90 7.37
C MET A 17 -21.01 15.69 7.53
N LYS A 18 -20.56 15.25 8.71
CA LYS A 18 -19.16 14.89 9.02
C LYS A 18 -19.02 13.53 9.70
N GLN A 19 -20.13 12.79 9.92
CA GLN A 19 -20.08 11.45 10.52
C GLN A 19 -20.83 10.36 9.74
N LEU A 20 -21.02 10.55 8.44
CA LEU A 20 -21.41 9.45 7.54
C LEU A 20 -20.26 9.11 6.59
N ILE A 21 -19.17 8.61 7.16
CA ILE A 21 -18.39 7.59 6.46
C ILE A 21 -18.45 6.33 7.32
N VAL A 22 -19.60 5.65 7.23
CA VAL A 22 -19.67 4.22 7.51
C VAL A 22 -18.82 3.56 6.43
N ILE A 23 -17.53 3.37 6.71
CA ILE A 23 -16.66 2.56 5.87
C ILE A 23 -16.97 1.10 6.19
N VAL A 24 -17.93 0.54 5.46
CA VAL A 24 -17.89 -0.89 5.16
C VAL A 24 -16.79 -1.07 4.10
N PHE A 25 -15.52 -1.19 4.51
CA PHE A 25 -14.46 -1.83 3.71
C PHE A 25 -14.33 -3.32 4.08
N ALA A 26 -15.45 -3.94 4.43
CA ALA A 26 -15.56 -5.39 4.39
C ALA A 26 -15.92 -5.79 2.95
N GLY A 27 -14.90 -6.02 2.10
CA GLY A 27 -15.10 -6.68 0.81
C GLY A 27 -14.16 -6.22 -0.30
N LEU A 28 -13.14 -7.03 -0.58
CA LEU A 28 -12.40 -7.14 -1.84
C LEU A 28 -12.09 -5.83 -2.61
N MET A 29 -11.02 -5.15 -2.23
CA MET A 29 -10.15 -4.53 -3.24
C MET A 29 -9.00 -5.49 -3.50
N ALA A 30 -9.20 -6.41 -4.44
CA ALA A 30 -8.13 -7.21 -5.02
C ALA A 30 -7.27 -6.29 -5.88
N LEU A 31 -6.46 -5.44 -5.25
CA LEU A 31 -5.39 -4.76 -5.97
C LEU A 31 -4.42 -5.84 -6.45
N PRO A 32 -4.05 -5.83 -7.74
CA PRO A 32 -3.09 -6.81 -8.24
C PRO A 32 -1.81 -6.69 -7.43
N ALA A 33 -1.33 -7.79 -6.87
CA ALA A 33 -0.15 -7.85 -6.00
C ALA A 33 1.15 -7.30 -6.64
N TRP A 34 1.11 -6.95 -7.93
CA TRP A 34 2.16 -6.25 -8.65
C TRP A 34 2.25 -4.74 -8.37
N ALA A 35 1.26 -4.13 -7.72
CA ALA A 35 1.22 -2.69 -7.45
C ALA A 35 1.79 -2.28 -6.09
N MET A 36 2.05 -3.22 -5.19
CA MET A 36 2.58 -2.90 -3.86
C MET A 36 4.11 -3.04 -3.86
N PRO A 37 4.87 -1.93 -3.76
CA PRO A 37 6.32 -2.01 -3.65
C PRO A 37 6.70 -2.76 -2.36
N PRO A 38 7.79 -3.55 -2.37
CA PRO A 38 8.32 -4.13 -1.14
C PRO A 38 8.78 -2.98 -0.24
N GLY A 39 8.04 -2.75 0.84
CA GLY A 39 8.29 -1.72 1.82
C GLY A 39 7.63 -2.12 3.14
N ASP A 40 8.17 -1.62 4.25
CA ASP A 40 7.41 -1.58 5.48
C ASP A 40 6.16 -0.71 5.21
N GLY A 41 4.98 -1.15 5.62
CA GLY A 41 3.74 -0.42 5.38
C GLY A 41 3.75 1.05 5.88
N SER A 42 4.79 1.43 6.64
CA SER A 42 5.04 2.75 7.21
C SER A 42 5.06 3.88 6.16
N ARG A 43 5.72 3.72 5.02
CA ARG A 43 5.81 4.79 4.01
C ARG A 43 4.46 5.03 3.32
N MET A 44 3.71 3.96 3.10
CA MET A 44 2.36 4.04 2.55
C MET A 44 1.40 4.64 3.59
N LEU A 45 1.50 4.22 4.85
CA LEU A 45 0.72 4.80 5.96
C LEU A 45 0.97 6.30 6.08
N GLN A 46 2.24 6.74 6.01
CA GLN A 46 2.60 8.15 6.05
C GLN A 46 2.05 8.94 4.84
N HIS A 47 1.95 8.31 3.67
CA HIS A 47 1.31 8.92 2.51
C HIS A 47 -0.21 9.05 2.70
N MET A 48 -0.86 8.00 3.22
CA MET A 48 -2.30 8.00 3.51
C MET A 48 -2.65 9.03 4.59
N GLU A 49 -1.84 9.13 5.65
CA GLU A 49 -1.98 10.15 6.70
C GLU A 49 -2.05 11.55 6.10
N ARG A 50 -1.07 11.93 5.28
CA ARG A 50 -1.00 13.27 4.66
C ARG A 50 -2.13 13.55 3.66
N LYS A 51 -2.77 12.52 3.11
CA LYS A 51 -3.77 12.66 2.05
C LYS A 51 -5.20 12.55 2.57
N LEU A 52 -5.40 11.86 3.68
CA LEU A 52 -6.71 11.50 4.21
C LEU A 52 -6.96 12.05 5.63
N ASP A 53 -6.00 12.79 6.18
CA ASP A 53 -6.06 13.40 7.52
C ASP A 53 -6.45 12.37 8.60
N LEU A 54 -5.75 11.23 8.59
CA LEU A 54 -6.04 10.11 9.49
C LEU A 54 -5.77 10.49 10.95
N ASN A 55 -6.70 10.13 11.84
CA ASN A 55 -6.49 10.24 13.28
C ASN A 55 -5.67 9.05 13.82
N GLU A 56 -5.24 9.13 15.09
CA GLU A 56 -4.37 8.12 15.70
C GLU A 56 -4.99 6.71 15.76
N GLU A 57 -6.29 6.62 16.01
CA GLU A 57 -6.99 5.34 16.04
C GLU A 57 -7.01 4.68 14.65
N GLN A 58 -7.29 5.46 13.59
CA GLN A 58 -7.27 5.00 12.21
C GLN A 58 -5.88 4.54 11.79
N LYS A 59 -4.82 5.25 12.19
CA LYS A 59 -3.43 4.84 11.92
C LYS A 59 -3.11 3.50 12.55
N GLN A 60 -3.48 3.29 13.82
CA GLN A 60 -3.25 2.04 14.54
C GLN A 60 -4.00 0.87 13.87
N GLN A 61 -5.25 1.08 13.48
CA GLN A 61 -6.04 0.06 12.78
C GLN A 61 -5.41 -0.32 11.43
N ILE A 62 -4.97 0.66 10.64
CA ILE A 62 -4.31 0.41 9.34
C ILE A 62 -2.97 -0.30 9.53
N GLN A 63 -2.17 0.11 10.53
CA GLN A 63 -0.91 -0.56 10.85
C GLN A 63 -1.13 -2.04 11.21
N ALA A 64 -2.11 -2.33 12.06
CA ALA A 64 -2.47 -3.70 12.43
C ALA A 64 -2.92 -4.53 11.21
N ILE A 65 -3.64 -3.92 10.26
CA ILE A 65 -4.01 -4.58 9.00
C ILE A 65 -2.73 -4.98 8.24
N TYR A 66 -1.77 -4.07 8.04
CA TYR A 66 -0.54 -4.41 7.31
C TYR A 66 0.29 -5.48 8.01
N GLU A 67 0.43 -5.41 9.33
CA GLU A 67 1.14 -6.42 10.11
C GLU A 67 0.51 -7.81 9.95
N SER A 68 -0.83 -7.88 9.99
CA SER A 68 -1.56 -9.14 9.79
C SER A 68 -1.37 -9.73 8.39
N LYS A 69 -1.10 -8.89 7.37
CA LYS A 69 -0.93 -9.31 5.97
C LYS A 69 0.52 -9.52 5.56
N LYS A 70 1.48 -9.08 6.36
CA LYS A 70 2.91 -9.19 6.07
C LYS A 70 3.35 -10.62 5.67
N PRO A 71 2.94 -11.70 6.36
CA PRO A 71 3.33 -13.06 5.97
C PRO A 71 2.80 -13.46 4.57
N GLN A 72 1.58 -13.04 4.24
CA GLN A 72 1.00 -13.30 2.91
C GLN A 72 1.75 -12.55 1.82
N MET A 73 2.12 -11.29 2.09
CA MET A 73 2.92 -10.49 1.16
C MET A 73 4.32 -11.10 0.95
N GLU A 74 4.96 -11.60 2.00
CA GLU A 74 6.25 -12.29 1.90
C GLU A 74 6.16 -13.56 1.04
N ALA A 75 5.11 -14.37 1.25
CA ALA A 75 4.86 -15.56 0.44
C ALA A 75 4.64 -15.22 -1.05
N ILE A 76 3.80 -14.21 -1.33
CA ILE A 76 3.57 -13.74 -2.70
C ILE A 76 4.86 -13.20 -3.32
N HIS A 77 5.70 -12.51 -2.52
CA HIS A 77 6.98 -12.00 -2.99
C HIS A 77 7.91 -13.13 -3.44
N GLN A 78 8.01 -14.20 -2.65
CA GLN A 78 8.81 -15.38 -3.00
C GLN A 78 8.29 -16.06 -4.27
N GLN A 79 6.98 -16.31 -4.35
CA GLN A 79 6.35 -16.89 -5.55
C GLN A 79 6.61 -16.04 -6.79
N MET A 80 6.57 -14.72 -6.66
CA MET A 80 6.85 -13.80 -7.76
C MET A 80 8.31 -13.84 -8.20
N GLN A 81 9.26 -14.00 -7.26
CA GLN A 81 10.68 -14.16 -7.58
C GLN A 81 10.91 -15.44 -8.37
N GLU A 82 10.33 -16.56 -7.91
CA GLU A 82 10.42 -17.85 -8.59
C GLU A 82 9.82 -17.80 -9.99
N LEU A 83 8.60 -17.25 -10.13
CA LEU A 83 7.93 -17.09 -11.42
C LEU A 83 8.75 -16.23 -12.38
N ARG A 84 9.37 -15.15 -11.89
CA ARG A 84 10.26 -14.30 -12.69
C ARG A 84 11.51 -15.05 -13.15
N ALA A 85 12.11 -15.87 -12.27
CA ALA A 85 13.28 -16.67 -12.61
C ALA A 85 12.94 -17.74 -13.66
N ALA A 86 11.81 -18.45 -13.49
CA ALA A 86 11.33 -19.45 -14.44
C ALA A 86 11.02 -18.83 -15.81
N THR A 87 10.24 -17.74 -15.82
CA THR A 87 9.94 -16.98 -17.06
C THR A 87 11.22 -16.50 -17.75
N HIS A 88 12.22 -16.04 -16.98
CA HIS A 88 13.50 -15.61 -17.55
C HIS A 88 14.24 -16.77 -18.23
N ALA A 89 14.26 -17.94 -17.61
CA ALA A 89 14.88 -19.13 -18.19
C ALA A 89 14.19 -19.55 -19.49
N GLU A 90 12.86 -19.52 -19.53
CA GLU A 90 12.08 -19.82 -20.74
C GLU A 90 12.34 -18.82 -21.87
N ILE A 91 12.39 -17.52 -21.56
CA ILE A 91 12.75 -16.50 -22.54
C ILE A 91 14.14 -16.78 -23.12
N ASN A 92 15.14 -17.11 -22.29
CA ASN A 92 16.49 -17.36 -22.78
C ASN A 92 16.57 -18.54 -23.76
N LYS A 93 15.70 -19.55 -23.65
CA LYS A 93 15.68 -20.71 -24.55
C LYS A 93 15.31 -20.36 -26.00
N VAL A 94 14.57 -19.25 -26.21
CA VAL A 94 14.13 -18.82 -27.55
C VAL A 94 14.98 -17.68 -28.12
N LEU A 95 15.94 -17.18 -27.36
CA LEU A 95 16.84 -16.11 -27.79
C LEU A 95 18.14 -16.67 -28.38
N THR A 96 18.63 -16.00 -29.41
CA THR A 96 20.02 -16.18 -29.89
C THR A 96 21.02 -15.69 -28.85
N GLU A 97 22.29 -16.11 -28.94
CA GLU A 97 23.34 -15.72 -28.00
C GLU A 97 23.52 -14.20 -27.89
N GLU A 98 23.47 -13.49 -29.02
CA GLU A 98 23.57 -12.02 -29.03
C GLU A 98 22.38 -11.36 -28.33
N GLN A 99 21.17 -11.90 -28.53
CA GLN A 99 19.97 -11.42 -27.86
C GLN A 99 19.98 -11.72 -26.36
N GLN A 100 20.50 -12.88 -25.95
CA GLN A 100 20.67 -13.22 -24.53
C GLN A 100 21.62 -12.22 -23.83
N LYS A 101 22.76 -11.90 -24.45
CA LYS A 101 23.70 -10.89 -23.92
C LYS A 101 23.03 -9.52 -23.77
N LYS A 102 22.29 -9.08 -24.79
CA LYS A 102 21.54 -7.82 -24.74
C LYS A 102 20.45 -7.84 -23.65
N PHE A 103 19.75 -8.96 -23.50
CA PHE A 103 18.71 -9.13 -22.49
C PHE A 103 19.28 -9.10 -21.07
N ALA A 104 20.41 -9.76 -20.83
CA ALA A 104 21.14 -9.71 -19.57
C ALA A 104 21.59 -8.28 -19.22
N ALA A 105 22.20 -7.56 -20.17
CA ALA A 105 22.62 -6.17 -19.96
C ALA A 105 21.44 -5.23 -19.65
N MET A 106 20.30 -5.41 -20.34
CA MET A 106 19.09 -4.63 -20.04
C MET A 106 18.55 -4.90 -18.63
N ARG A 107 18.70 -6.13 -18.11
CA ARG A 107 18.29 -6.46 -16.74
C ARG A 107 19.23 -5.86 -15.71
N GLU A 108 20.54 -5.98 -15.94
CA GLU A 108 21.55 -5.40 -15.06
C GLU A 108 21.38 -3.88 -14.93
N LYS A 109 21.19 -3.17 -16.05
CA LYS A 109 20.93 -1.72 -16.06
C LYS A 109 19.67 -1.34 -15.27
N ARG A 110 18.62 -2.17 -15.31
CA ARG A 110 17.42 -1.96 -14.50
C ARG A 110 17.71 -2.13 -13.01
N MET A 111 18.50 -3.13 -12.63
CA MET A 111 18.89 -3.38 -11.24
C MET A 111 19.77 -2.25 -10.70
N GLN A 112 20.79 -1.81 -11.47
CA GLN A 112 21.65 -0.68 -11.12
C GLN A 112 20.84 0.59 -10.90
N ARG A 113 19.92 0.93 -11.82
CA ARG A 113 19.04 2.09 -11.65
C ARG A 113 18.19 2.00 -10.37
N HIS A 114 17.66 0.82 -10.07
CA HIS A 114 16.89 0.61 -8.84
C HIS A 114 17.75 0.80 -7.59
N GLU A 115 18.99 0.31 -7.61
CA GLU A 115 19.95 0.46 -6.51
C GLU A 115 20.38 1.93 -6.33
N GLU A 116 20.68 2.63 -7.42
CA GLU A 116 21.02 4.07 -7.41
C GLU A 116 19.87 4.91 -6.85
N MET A 117 18.64 4.67 -7.30
CA MET A 117 17.46 5.34 -6.74
C MET A 117 17.26 5.02 -5.24
N GLY A 118 17.55 3.78 -4.82
CA GLY A 118 17.54 3.40 -3.41
C GLY A 118 18.61 4.12 -2.57
N LYS A 119 19.83 4.29 -3.10
CA LYS A 119 20.93 5.02 -2.45
C LYS A 119 20.64 6.52 -2.34
N GLY A 120 20.11 7.13 -3.39
CA GLY A 120 19.72 8.56 -3.40
C GLY A 120 18.64 8.87 -2.36
N HIS A 121 17.71 7.95 -2.13
CA HIS A 121 16.70 8.08 -1.06
C HIS A 121 17.32 8.05 0.34
N LYS A 122 18.29 7.16 0.58
CA LYS A 122 18.96 7.04 1.89
C LYS A 122 19.85 8.23 2.24
N GLN A 123 20.45 8.89 1.23
CA GLN A 123 21.25 10.10 1.46
C GLN A 123 20.40 11.32 1.81
N ARG A 124 19.20 11.44 1.24
CA ARG A 124 18.26 12.54 1.53
C ARG A 124 17.61 12.47 2.91
N GLU A 125 17.49 11.29 3.50
CA GLU A 125 16.98 11.12 4.86
C GLU A 125 18.04 11.38 5.96
N ARG A 126 19.31 11.61 5.58
CA ARG A 126 20.44 11.84 6.51
C ARG A 126 20.84 13.32 6.68
N TYR A 127 20.16 14.25 6.03
CA TYR A 127 20.33 15.70 6.16
C TYR A 127 18.99 16.33 6.54
#